data_AF-A0AAF1A7Z3-F1
#
_entry.id   AF-A0AAF1A7Z3-F1
#
_cell.length_a   1.000
_cell.length_b   1.000
_cell.length_c   1.000
_cell.angle_alpha   90.00
_cell.angle_beta   90.00
_cell.angle_gamma   90.00
#
_symmetry.space_group_name_H-M   'P 1'
#
loop_
_entity.id
_entity.type
_entity.pdbx_description
1 polymer ?
#
loop_
_entity_poly.entity_id
_entity_poly.type
_entity_poly.pdbx_seq_one_letter_code
_entity_poly.pdbx_strand_id
1 'polypeptide(L)'
;MDALTFLRQDHKSVLGMLEVLDGAPEGNGAAASGLRTMVTNLVIAESQHEAIEEQYFWPAVRDALEEGDELADKAVEQEQAGKQLLQQLEDSEPGEPEYQEALKQFVKLGRDHIAFEQDIVWPRFQAAVAEEELVKLGEKLERAKKVAPTRPHPDTPPNSTVLKTMGMATATMDHIRDAATGRAADNPPDPQIH
;
A
#
# COMPACT_ATOMS: atom_id res chain seq x y z
N MET A 1 -14.75 -11.26 5.96
CA MET A 1 -13.34 -11.52 6.34
C MET A 1 -12.96 -10.50 7.40
N ASP A 2 -12.24 -10.89 8.44
CA ASP A 2 -11.76 -9.91 9.43
C ASP A 2 -10.63 -9.03 8.87
N ALA A 3 -10.41 -7.87 9.48
CA ALA A 3 -9.43 -6.88 9.01
C ALA A 3 -8.01 -7.43 8.89
N LEU A 4 -7.54 -8.20 9.87
CA LEU A 4 -6.16 -8.71 9.87
C LEU A 4 -5.97 -9.81 8.83
N THR A 5 -6.99 -10.64 8.60
CA THR A 5 -6.98 -11.62 7.51
C THR A 5 -6.96 -10.92 6.15
N PHE A 6 -7.74 -9.86 5.97
CA PHE A 6 -7.77 -9.06 4.74
C PHE A 6 -6.41 -8.41 4.44
N LEU A 7 -5.85 -7.66 5.39
CA LEU A 7 -4.54 -7.01 5.23
C LEU A 7 -3.42 -8.04 5.04
N ARG A 8 -3.50 -9.20 5.68
CA ARG A 8 -2.53 -10.29 5.46
C ARG A 8 -2.56 -10.83 4.04
N GLN A 9 -3.69 -10.82 3.35
CA GLN A 9 -3.76 -11.21 1.94
C GLN A 9 -3.05 -10.18 1.05
N ASP A 10 -3.22 -8.88 1.33
CA ASP A 10 -2.49 -7.82 0.66
C ASP A 10 -0.98 -7.96 0.86
N HIS A 11 -0.54 -8.13 2.11
CA HIS A 11 0.87 -8.35 2.44
C HIS A 11 1.48 -9.55 1.72
N LYS A 12 0.73 -10.66 1.55
CA LYS A 12 1.22 -11.82 0.80
C LYS A 12 1.47 -11.48 -0.67
N SER A 13 0.57 -10.73 -1.29
CA SER A 13 0.71 -10.28 -2.68
C SER A 13 1.91 -9.34 -2.83
N VAL A 14 2.02 -8.35 -1.94
CA VAL A 14 3.15 -7.40 -1.87
C VAL A 14 4.48 -8.13 -1.68
N LEU A 15 4.60 -8.97 -0.65
CA LEU A 15 5.83 -9.73 -0.39
C LEU A 15 6.25 -10.58 -1.60
N GLY A 16 5.29 -11.17 -2.32
CA GLY A 16 5.54 -11.90 -3.56
C GLY A 16 6.08 -11.01 -4.68
N MET A 17 5.52 -9.81 -4.87
CA MET A 17 6.04 -8.83 -5.84
C MET A 17 7.46 -8.37 -5.47
N LEU A 18 7.69 -8.06 -4.20
CA LEU A 18 8.99 -7.65 -3.69
C LEU A 18 10.06 -8.74 -3.88
N GLU A 19 9.71 -10.03 -3.67
CA GLU A 19 10.62 -11.16 -3.94
C GLU A 19 11.01 -11.25 -5.42
N VAL A 20 10.08 -11.01 -6.34
CA VAL A 20 10.42 -10.94 -7.78
C VAL A 20 11.34 -9.76 -8.07
N LEU A 21 11.13 -8.63 -7.40
CA LEU A 21 11.90 -7.41 -7.59
C LEU A 21 13.32 -7.47 -6.99
N ASP A 22 13.58 -8.32 -6.00
CA ASP A 22 14.95 -8.60 -5.52
C ASP A 22 15.88 -9.12 -6.65
N GLY A 23 15.31 -9.82 -7.63
CA GLY A 23 16.01 -10.32 -8.82
C GLY A 23 15.92 -9.42 -10.04
N ALA A 24 15.42 -8.19 -9.92
CA ALA A 24 15.20 -7.30 -11.05
C ALA A 24 16.52 -7.00 -11.79
N PRO A 25 16.56 -7.12 -13.12
CA PRO A 25 17.77 -6.81 -13.88
C PRO A 25 18.05 -5.30 -13.87
N GLU A 26 19.33 -4.94 -13.81
CA GLU A 26 19.80 -3.56 -13.84
C GLU A 26 20.27 -3.13 -15.24
N GLY A 27 20.40 -1.81 -15.45
CA GLY A 27 20.91 -1.22 -16.69
C GLY A 27 20.06 -1.58 -17.93
N ASN A 28 20.71 -1.85 -19.07
CA ASN A 28 20.01 -2.08 -20.35
C ASN A 28 19.07 -3.30 -20.34
N GLY A 29 19.26 -4.25 -19.42
CA GLY A 29 18.37 -5.41 -19.26
C GLY A 29 17.04 -5.07 -18.58
N ALA A 30 17.01 -3.99 -17.79
CA ALA A 30 15.83 -3.55 -17.02
C ALA A 30 14.66 -3.14 -17.92
N ALA A 31 14.95 -2.37 -18.97
CA ALA A 31 13.94 -1.88 -19.90
C ALA A 31 13.27 -3.01 -20.73
N ALA A 32 13.95 -4.15 -20.90
CA ALA A 32 13.49 -5.26 -21.73
C ALA A 32 12.86 -6.42 -20.93
N SER A 33 12.88 -6.39 -19.59
CA SER A 33 12.56 -7.54 -18.73
C SER A 33 11.13 -7.60 -18.18
N GLY A 34 10.29 -6.61 -18.49
CA GLY A 34 8.98 -6.45 -17.87
C GLY A 34 8.99 -5.79 -16.49
N LEU A 35 10.16 -5.28 -16.05
CA LEU A 35 10.32 -4.59 -14.76
C LEU A 35 9.31 -3.45 -14.56
N ARG A 36 9.06 -2.66 -15.62
CA ARG A 36 8.06 -1.59 -15.57
C ARG A 36 6.69 -2.11 -15.14
N THR A 37 6.20 -3.17 -15.78
CA THR A 37 4.89 -3.73 -15.46
C THR A 37 4.83 -4.23 -14.01
N MET A 38 5.87 -4.93 -13.54
CA MET A 38 5.91 -5.39 -12.16
C MET A 38 5.88 -4.23 -11.15
N VAL A 39 6.66 -3.16 -11.40
CA VAL A 39 6.65 -1.97 -10.53
C VAL A 39 5.34 -1.21 -10.62
N THR A 40 4.73 -1.09 -11.80
CA THR A 40 3.38 -0.53 -11.95
C THR A 40 2.37 -1.27 -11.08
N ASN A 41 2.40 -2.60 -11.06
CA ASN A 41 1.50 -3.42 -10.24
C ASN A 41 1.75 -3.21 -8.74
N LEU A 42 3.03 -3.12 -8.35
CA LEU A 42 3.42 -2.81 -6.98
C LEU A 42 2.88 -1.44 -6.55
N VAL A 43 3.09 -0.40 -7.37
CA VAL A 43 2.61 0.96 -7.12
C VAL A 43 1.09 0.95 -6.89
N ILE A 44 0.33 0.26 -7.75
CA ILE A 44 -1.13 0.17 -7.59
C ILE A 44 -1.49 -0.51 -6.27
N ALA A 45 -0.88 -1.66 -5.98
CA ALA A 45 -1.19 -2.44 -4.79
C ALA A 45 -0.92 -1.66 -3.50
N GLU A 46 0.26 -1.04 -3.40
CA GLU A 46 0.70 -0.28 -2.22
C GLU A 46 -0.14 1.00 -2.06
N SER A 47 -0.40 1.73 -3.15
CA SER A 47 -1.22 2.95 -3.11
C SER A 47 -2.62 2.68 -2.58
N GLN A 48 -3.20 1.54 -2.94
CA GLN A 48 -4.51 1.13 -2.44
C GLN A 48 -4.45 0.67 -0.98
N HIS A 49 -3.39 -0.06 -0.60
CA HIS A 49 -3.21 -0.66 0.71
C HIS A 49 -2.96 0.40 1.79
N GLU A 50 -1.95 1.24 1.62
CA GLU A 50 -1.65 2.31 2.58
C GLU A 50 -2.84 3.29 2.72
N ALA A 51 -3.54 3.57 1.61
CA ALA A 51 -4.70 4.47 1.66
C ALA A 51 -5.84 3.93 2.54
N ILE A 52 -6.11 2.63 2.54
CA ILE A 52 -7.16 2.06 3.40
C ILE A 52 -6.70 1.96 4.86
N GLU A 53 -5.41 1.79 5.10
CA GLU A 53 -4.85 1.74 6.45
C GLU A 53 -4.92 3.11 7.13
N GLU A 54 -4.44 4.16 6.45
CA GLU A 54 -4.57 5.55 6.93
C GLU A 54 -6.02 6.00 7.11
N GLN A 55 -6.94 5.51 6.27
CA GLN A 55 -8.35 5.87 6.38
C GLN A 55 -9.09 5.16 7.53
N TYR A 56 -8.73 3.91 7.83
CA TYR A 56 -9.53 3.04 8.71
C TYR A 56 -8.73 2.23 9.72
N PHE A 57 -7.59 1.65 9.35
CA PHE A 57 -6.82 0.79 10.25
C PHE A 57 -6.12 1.61 11.34
N TRP A 58 -5.32 2.61 10.98
CA TRP A 58 -4.60 3.45 11.94
C TRP A 58 -5.51 4.20 12.91
N PRO A 59 -6.64 4.78 12.48
CA PRO A 59 -7.62 5.32 13.42
C PRO A 59 -8.14 4.28 14.42
N ALA A 60 -8.39 3.04 13.99
CA ALA A 60 -8.85 1.98 14.88
C ALA A 60 -7.75 1.56 15.88
N VAL A 61 -6.49 1.52 15.45
CA VAL A 61 -5.34 1.26 16.32
C VAL A 61 -5.21 2.34 17.40
N ARG A 62 -5.33 3.62 17.03
CA ARG A 62 -5.32 4.76 17.97
C ARG A 62 -6.44 4.66 19.01
N ASP A 63 -7.63 4.27 18.58
CA ASP A 63 -8.79 4.15 19.47
C ASP A 63 -8.69 2.95 20.43
N ALA A 64 -8.01 1.87 20.03
CA ALA A 64 -8.02 0.60 20.75
C ALA A 64 -6.83 0.40 21.70
N LEU A 65 -5.68 1.03 21.45
CA LEU A 65 -4.43 0.80 22.20
C LEU A 65 -4.00 2.06 22.96
N GLU A 66 -3.45 1.88 24.16
CA GLU A 66 -2.90 2.98 24.96
C GLU A 66 -1.69 3.64 24.23
N GLU A 67 -0.84 2.82 23.63
CA GLU A 67 0.27 3.25 22.76
C GLU A 67 -0.14 3.45 21.29
N GLY A 68 -1.45 3.50 20.99
CA GLY A 68 -1.97 3.48 19.63
C GLY A 68 -1.52 4.67 18.77
N ASP A 69 -1.37 5.85 19.37
CA ASP A 69 -0.86 7.04 18.69
C ASP A 69 0.59 6.87 18.24
N GLU A 70 1.47 6.38 19.12
CA GLU A 70 2.89 6.18 18.80
C GLU A 70 3.08 5.12 17.71
N LEU A 71 2.30 4.03 17.76
CA LEU A 71 2.33 2.98 16.75
C LEU A 71 1.86 3.48 15.38
N ALA A 72 0.74 4.19 15.36
CA ALA A 72 0.16 4.73 14.13
C ALA A 72 1.02 5.86 13.53
N ASP A 73 1.57 6.77 14.34
CA ASP A 73 2.47 7.82 13.85
C ASP A 73 3.71 7.22 13.18
N LYS A 74 4.31 6.21 13.81
CA LYS A 74 5.46 5.50 13.22
C LYS A 74 5.12 4.81 11.91
N ALA A 75 3.96 4.14 11.83
CA ALA A 75 3.53 3.49 10.60
C ALA A 75 3.32 4.50 9.48
N VAL A 76 2.60 5.59 9.76
CA VAL A 76 2.34 6.67 8.79
C VAL A 76 3.63 7.34 8.31
N GLU A 77 4.65 7.49 9.18
CA GLU A 77 5.97 7.97 8.76
C GLU A 77 6.65 7.00 7.77
N GLN A 78 6.51 5.69 7.98
CA GLN A 78 7.03 4.66 7.07
C GLN A 78 6.28 4.70 5.73
N GLU A 79 4.95 4.71 5.75
CA GLU A 79 4.10 4.81 4.55
C GLU A 79 4.42 6.08 3.75
N GLN A 80 4.59 7.23 4.43
CA GLN A 80 4.97 8.48 3.77
C GLN A 80 6.31 8.38 3.03
N ALA A 81 7.31 7.73 3.63
CA ALA A 81 8.58 7.47 2.96
C ALA A 81 8.41 6.46 1.80
N GLY A 82 7.55 5.46 1.95
CA GLY A 82 7.13 4.54 0.89
C GLY A 82 6.54 5.27 -0.32
N LYS A 83 5.54 6.13 -0.11
CA LYS A 83 4.89 6.95 -1.15
C LYS A 83 5.87 7.81 -1.92
N GLN A 84 6.87 8.40 -1.25
CA GLN A 84 7.90 9.20 -1.93
C GLN A 84 8.75 8.36 -2.88
N LEU A 85 9.12 7.15 -2.45
CA LEU A 85 9.87 6.21 -3.30
C LEU A 85 9.02 5.68 -4.46
N LEU A 86 7.75 5.36 -4.22
CA LEU A 86 6.81 4.97 -5.28
C LEU A 86 6.60 6.10 -6.30
N GLN A 87 6.50 7.35 -5.84
CA GLN A 87 6.41 8.50 -6.73
C GLN A 87 7.68 8.66 -7.56
N GLN A 88 8.86 8.50 -6.96
CA GLN A 88 10.12 8.52 -7.69
C GLN A 88 10.20 7.41 -8.75
N LEU A 89 9.65 6.22 -8.48
CA LEU A 89 9.54 5.14 -9.45
C LEU A 89 8.58 5.46 -10.61
N GLU A 90 7.47 6.17 -10.33
CA GLU A 90 6.54 6.63 -11.38
C GLU A 90 7.14 7.76 -12.26
N ASP A 91 8.01 8.58 -11.68
CA ASP A 91 8.64 9.73 -12.36
C ASP A 91 9.96 9.39 -13.08
N SER A 92 10.45 8.15 -12.95
CA SER A 92 11.70 7.67 -13.55
C SER A 92 11.49 6.37 -14.34
N GLU A 93 12.55 5.86 -14.97
CA GLU A 93 12.45 4.74 -15.88
C GLU A 93 13.39 3.55 -15.58
N PRO A 94 12.96 2.29 -15.84
CA PRO A 94 13.81 1.13 -15.71
C PRO A 94 15.14 1.27 -16.46
N GLY A 95 16.24 1.20 -15.72
CA GLY A 95 17.61 1.36 -16.23
C GLY A 95 18.24 2.70 -15.85
N GLU A 96 17.46 3.66 -15.37
CA GLU A 96 17.96 4.88 -14.75
C GLU A 96 18.50 4.58 -13.34
N PRO A 97 19.62 5.20 -12.92
CA PRO A 97 20.18 5.01 -11.58
C PRO A 97 19.19 5.34 -10.45
N GLU A 98 18.42 6.41 -10.62
CA GLU A 98 17.44 6.90 -9.64
C GLU A 98 16.29 5.90 -9.45
N TYR A 99 15.84 5.25 -10.53
CA TYR A 99 14.82 4.21 -10.48
C TYR A 99 15.32 2.98 -9.70
N GLN A 100 16.55 2.55 -9.98
CA GLN A 100 17.13 1.36 -9.35
C GLN A 100 17.38 1.60 -7.85
N GLU A 101 17.84 2.79 -7.49
CA GLU A 101 18.03 3.16 -6.09
C GLU A 101 16.69 3.24 -5.35
N ALA A 102 15.68 3.90 -5.93
CA ALA A 102 14.35 3.97 -5.33
C ALA A 102 13.73 2.59 -5.13
N LEU A 103 13.87 1.68 -6.12
CA LEU A 103 13.36 0.32 -6.04
C LEU A 103 14.00 -0.46 -4.89
N LYS A 104 15.34 -0.40 -4.75
CA LYS A 104 16.06 -1.10 -3.67
C LYS A 104 15.66 -0.58 -2.29
N GLN A 105 15.54 0.74 -2.16
CA GLN A 105 15.09 1.35 -0.91
C GLN A 105 13.65 0.94 -0.58
N PHE A 106 12.75 0.94 -1.57
CA PHE A 106 11.35 0.56 -1.37
C PHE A 106 11.22 -0.91 -0.95
N VAL A 107 11.93 -1.83 -1.62
CA VAL A 107 11.89 -3.26 -1.27
C VAL A 107 12.27 -3.49 0.18
N LYS A 108 13.30 -2.80 0.68
CA LYS A 108 13.69 -2.87 2.09
C LYS A 108 12.62 -2.25 3.00
N LEU A 109 12.15 -1.05 2.68
CA LEU A 109 11.20 -0.30 3.49
C LEU A 109 9.86 -1.05 3.62
N GLY A 110 9.31 -1.56 2.51
CA GLY A 110 8.06 -2.32 2.52
C GLY A 110 8.16 -3.59 3.37
N ARG A 111 9.30 -4.30 3.34
CA ARG A 111 9.54 -5.46 4.24
C ARG A 111 9.57 -5.05 5.70
N ASP A 112 10.29 -3.98 6.03
CA ASP A 112 10.40 -3.48 7.39
C ASP A 112 9.04 -2.98 7.93
N HIS A 113 8.24 -2.35 7.08
CA HIS A 113 6.89 -1.88 7.39
C HIS A 113 5.95 -3.07 7.66
N ILE A 114 5.86 -4.02 6.73
CA ILE A 114 5.04 -5.24 6.90
C ILE A 114 5.43 -6.00 8.20
N ALA A 115 6.73 -6.13 8.48
CA ALA A 115 7.18 -6.78 9.71
C ALA A 115 6.77 -5.98 10.96
N PHE A 116 6.90 -4.65 10.94
CA PHE A 116 6.43 -3.80 12.02
C PHE A 116 4.94 -4.01 12.28
N GLU A 117 4.12 -4.04 11.24
CA GLU A 117 2.70 -4.28 11.42
C GLU A 117 2.38 -5.66 12.00
N GLN A 118 2.84 -6.71 11.32
CA GLN A 118 2.43 -8.08 11.63
C GLN A 118 2.98 -8.57 12.96
N ASP A 119 4.20 -8.17 13.31
CA ASP A 119 4.90 -8.69 14.49
C ASP A 119 4.71 -7.79 15.71
N ILE A 120 4.46 -6.49 15.51
CA ILE A 120 4.36 -5.51 16.59
C ILE A 120 2.90 -5.06 16.75
N VAL A 121 2.29 -4.48 15.72
CA VAL A 121 0.98 -3.84 15.88
C VAL A 121 -0.15 -4.87 15.99
N TRP A 122 -0.25 -5.79 15.04
CA TRP A 122 -1.40 -6.69 14.90
C TRP A 122 -1.65 -7.58 16.11
N PRO A 123 -0.63 -8.16 16.79
CA PRO A 123 -0.89 -8.99 17.98
C PRO A 123 -1.48 -8.18 19.14
N ARG A 124 -1.04 -6.92 19.30
CA ARG A 124 -1.58 -6.01 20.32
C ARG A 124 -3.01 -5.61 19.98
N PHE A 125 -3.22 -5.19 18.73
CA PHE A 125 -4.53 -4.77 18.25
C PHE A 125 -5.54 -5.92 18.39
N GLN A 126 -5.22 -7.12 17.91
CA GLN A 126 -6.08 -8.30 18.02
C GLN A 126 -6.45 -8.64 19.46
N ALA A 127 -5.55 -8.43 20.42
CA ALA A 127 -5.82 -8.69 21.84
C ALA A 127 -6.73 -7.62 22.48
N ALA A 128 -6.80 -6.42 21.91
CA ALA A 128 -7.54 -5.28 22.46
C ALA A 128 -8.95 -5.12 21.90
N VAL A 129 -9.26 -5.71 20.73
CA VAL A 129 -10.56 -5.53 20.06
C VAL A 129 -11.38 -6.82 20.03
N ALA A 130 -12.71 -6.67 20.06
CA ALA A 130 -13.62 -7.79 19.87
C ALA A 130 -13.60 -8.31 18.42
N GLU A 131 -13.84 -9.61 18.24
CA GLU A 131 -13.87 -10.24 16.92
C GLU A 131 -14.89 -9.59 15.98
N GLU A 132 -16.06 -9.20 16.49
CA GLU A 132 -17.08 -8.51 15.70
C GLU A 132 -16.62 -7.15 15.19
N GLU A 133 -15.78 -6.44 15.94
CA GLU A 133 -15.21 -5.15 15.50
C GLU A 133 -14.13 -5.36 14.42
N LEU A 134 -13.33 -6.44 14.51
CA LEU A 134 -12.39 -6.81 13.44
C LEU A 134 -13.11 -7.16 12.14
N VAL A 135 -14.24 -7.85 12.22
CA VAL A 135 -15.07 -8.17 11.04
C VAL A 135 -15.63 -6.89 10.40
N LYS A 136 -16.20 -5.99 11.21
CA LYS A 136 -16.72 -4.70 10.71
C LYS A 136 -15.62 -3.84 10.09
N LEU A 137 -14.42 -3.84 10.68
CA LEU A 137 -13.27 -3.12 10.12
C LEU A 137 -12.85 -3.73 8.78
N GLY A 138 -12.79 -5.06 8.67
CA GLY A 138 -12.51 -5.76 7.42
C GLY A 138 -13.49 -5.39 6.30
N GLU A 139 -14.79 -5.33 6.59
CA GLU A 139 -15.81 -4.90 5.60
C GLU A 139 -15.64 -3.43 5.15
N LYS A 140 -15.10 -2.57 6.00
CA LYS A 140 -14.79 -1.17 5.63
C LYS A 140 -13.57 -1.12 4.73
N LEU A 141 -12.50 -1.82 5.10
CA LEU A 141 -11.26 -1.92 4.32
C LEU A 141 -11.54 -2.47 2.92
N GLU A 142 -12.27 -3.57 2.81
CA GLU A 142 -12.60 -4.21 1.52
C GLU A 142 -13.40 -3.27 0.60
N ARG A 143 -14.39 -2.53 1.14
CA ARG A 143 -15.17 -1.58 0.36
C ARG A 143 -14.36 -0.37 -0.06
N ALA A 144 -13.52 0.15 0.84
CA ALA A 144 -12.69 1.30 0.57
C ALA A 144 -11.63 1.01 -0.50
N LYS A 145 -11.03 -0.19 -0.47
CA LYS A 145 -9.99 -0.59 -1.42
C LYS A 145 -10.44 -0.50 -2.88
N LYS A 146 -11.69 -0.88 -3.16
CA LYS A 146 -12.29 -0.86 -4.52
C LYS A 146 -12.33 0.53 -5.16
N VAL A 147 -12.26 1.58 -4.35
CA VAL A 147 -12.28 2.98 -4.80
C VAL A 147 -11.05 3.75 -4.31
N ALA A 148 -10.03 3.05 -3.82
CA ALA A 148 -8.79 3.66 -3.36
C ALA A 148 -7.95 4.17 -4.54
N PRO A 149 -7.06 5.14 -4.32
CA PRO A 149 -6.12 5.62 -5.33
C PRO A 149 -5.23 4.49 -5.88
N THR A 150 -4.85 4.61 -7.15
CA THR A 150 -3.95 3.63 -7.83
C THR A 150 -2.55 4.21 -8.07
N ARG A 151 -2.30 5.41 -7.55
CA ARG A 151 -1.02 6.13 -7.60
C ARG A 151 -0.65 6.65 -6.21
N PRO A 152 0.65 6.86 -5.94
CA PRO A 152 1.08 7.44 -4.70
C PRO A 152 0.66 8.91 -4.67
N HIS A 153 0.28 9.39 -3.47
CA HIS A 153 -0.11 10.78 -3.25
C HIS A 153 0.67 11.37 -2.06
N PRO A 154 2.00 11.52 -2.16
CA PRO A 154 2.85 11.93 -1.04
C PRO A 154 2.55 13.35 -0.53
N ASP A 155 1.92 14.20 -1.36
CA ASP A 155 1.51 15.56 -0.95
C ASP A 155 0.15 15.60 -0.25
N THR A 156 -0.57 14.47 -0.18
CA THR A 156 -1.84 14.38 0.54
C THR A 156 -1.57 14.10 2.02
N PRO A 157 -2.03 14.96 2.95
CA PRO A 157 -1.83 14.72 4.38
C PRO A 157 -2.44 13.37 4.82
N PRO A 158 -1.74 12.57 5.64
CA PRO A 158 -2.16 11.22 6.04
C PRO A 158 -3.20 11.25 7.18
N ASN A 159 -4.19 12.14 7.10
CA ASN A 159 -5.27 12.20 8.09
C ASN A 159 -6.57 11.65 7.51
N SER A 160 -7.24 10.82 8.29
CA SER A 160 -8.45 10.09 7.87
C SER A 160 -9.55 11.00 7.30
N THR A 161 -9.70 12.23 7.81
CA THR A 161 -10.75 13.16 7.37
C THR A 161 -10.47 13.72 5.98
N VAL A 162 -9.23 14.13 5.72
CA VAL A 162 -8.77 14.59 4.40
C VAL A 162 -8.80 13.44 3.41
N LEU A 163 -8.31 12.26 3.79
CA LEU A 163 -8.28 11.09 2.89
C LEU A 163 -9.68 10.63 2.49
N LYS A 164 -10.64 10.61 3.42
CA LYS A 164 -12.03 10.25 3.09
C LYS A 164 -12.70 11.24 2.14
N THR A 165 -12.27 12.51 2.10
CA THR A 165 -12.92 13.56 1.30
C THR A 165 -12.16 13.87 0.01
N MET A 166 -10.87 14.19 0.11
CA MET A 166 -10.00 14.47 -1.03
C MET A 166 -9.54 13.19 -1.74
N GLY A 167 -9.28 12.11 -0.99
CA GLY A 167 -8.83 10.83 -1.57
C GLY A 167 -9.85 10.22 -2.54
N MET A 168 -11.16 10.41 -2.32
CA MET A 168 -12.19 9.96 -3.27
C MET A 168 -12.14 10.72 -4.61
N ALA A 169 -11.88 12.04 -4.58
CA ALA A 169 -11.79 12.84 -5.80
C ALA A 169 -10.53 12.47 -6.60
N THR A 170 -9.40 12.33 -5.91
CA THR A 170 -8.12 11.94 -6.51
C THR A 170 -8.17 10.51 -7.06
N ALA A 171 -8.73 9.55 -6.31
CA ALA A 171 -8.92 8.19 -6.80
C ALA A 171 -9.78 8.15 -8.08
N THR A 172 -10.85 8.96 -8.14
CA THR A 172 -11.67 9.04 -9.36
C THR A 172 -10.86 9.51 -10.57
N MET A 173 -9.96 10.49 -10.40
CA MET A 173 -9.06 10.93 -11.47
C MET A 173 -8.07 9.85 -11.88
N ASP A 174 -7.52 9.12 -10.92
CA ASP A 174 -6.59 8.01 -11.16
C ASP A 174 -7.25 6.90 -11.99
N HIS A 175 -8.44 6.45 -11.59
CA HIS A 175 -9.19 5.40 -12.30
C HIS A 175 -9.59 5.82 -13.72
N ILE A 176 -9.96 7.09 -13.92
CA ILE A 176 -10.23 7.64 -15.26
C ILE A 176 -8.95 7.61 -16.12
N ARG A 177 -7.80 8.02 -15.54
CA ARG A 177 -6.51 7.99 -16.22
C ARG A 177 -6.12 6.56 -16.59
N ASP A 178 -6.33 5.59 -15.70
CA ASP A 178 -6.00 4.18 -15.93
C ASP A 178 -6.82 3.57 -17.06
N ALA A 179 -8.12 3.91 -17.15
CA ALA A 179 -8.97 3.51 -18.25
C ALA A 179 -8.52 4.12 -19.59
N ALA A 180 -8.06 5.38 -19.57
CA ALA A 180 -7.59 6.07 -20.76
C ALA A 180 -6.22 5.57 -21.26
N THR A 181 -5.31 5.17 -20.35
CA THR A 181 -3.96 4.70 -20.69
C THR A 181 -3.87 3.18 -20.88
N GLY A 182 -4.93 2.44 -20.57
CA GLY A 182 -4.93 0.97 -20.57
C GLY A 182 -4.26 0.33 -19.35
N ARG A 183 -3.78 1.14 -18.39
CA ARG A 183 -3.15 0.68 -17.13
C ARG A 183 -4.14 -0.08 -16.24
N ALA A 184 -5.45 0.07 -16.46
CA ALA A 184 -6.45 -0.73 -15.75
C ALA A 184 -6.26 -2.25 -15.94
N ALA A 185 -5.61 -2.70 -17.02
CA ALA A 185 -5.28 -4.11 -17.24
C ALA A 185 -4.15 -4.62 -16.33
N ASP A 186 -3.37 -3.71 -15.74
CA ASP A 186 -2.26 -4.00 -14.83
C ASP A 186 -2.72 -4.02 -13.36
N ASN A 187 -4.00 -3.75 -13.08
CA ASN A 187 -4.53 -3.88 -11.73
C ASN A 187 -4.31 -5.30 -11.21
N PRO A 188 -3.67 -5.47 -10.03
CA PRO A 188 -3.56 -6.79 -9.43
C PRO A 188 -4.97 -7.37 -9.25
N PRO A 189 -5.17 -8.67 -9.52
CA PRO A 189 -6.47 -9.30 -9.35
C PRO A 189 -6.93 -9.12 -7.90
N ASP A 190 -8.21 -8.84 -7.69
CA ASP A 190 -8.81 -8.81 -6.35
C ASP A 190 -8.39 -10.07 -5.57
N PRO A 191 -8.08 -9.96 -4.27
CA PRO A 191 -7.81 -11.12 -3.45
C PRO A 191 -8.96 -12.11 -3.64
N GLN A 192 -8.66 -13.32 -4.13
CA GLN A 192 -9.70 -14.32 -4.33
C GLN A 192 -10.30 -14.67 -2.97
N ILE A 193 -11.53 -14.25 -2.74
CA ILE A 193 -12.32 -14.61 -1.57
C ILE A 193 -12.76 -16.07 -1.79
N HIS A 194 -12.00 -17.02 -1.23
CA HIS A 194 -12.44 -18.40 -1.01
C HIS A 194 -12.79 -18.60 0.46
#